data_AF-A0A3B3ZC30-F1
#
_entry.id   AF-A0A3B3ZC30-F1
#
_cell.length_a   1.000
_cell.length_b   1.000
_cell.length_c   1.000
_cell.angle_alpha   90.00
_cell.angle_beta   90.00
_cell.angle_gamma   90.00
#
_symmetry.space_group_name_H-M   'P 1'
#
loop_
_entity.id
_entity.type
_entity.pdbx_description
1 polymer ?
#
loop_
_entity_poly.entity_id
_entity_poly.type
_entity_poly.pdbx_seq_one_letter_code
_entity_poly.pdbx_strand_id
1 'polypeptide(L)'
;MIFDGVRKPVTAKQLHECDVIDKPTLKDLQAAKKSIPEISVEKKVNLKGTSPIAGIILEKRGKVSLSEAKKEMLLSPECADLLLEAQAATGHIIDLKNNKKLTVDEACTNETVDSSDRDRLMEAEKAAVGYKDPYSAKPLSVFEAMKKGLVDDDTGLRLLQAQESVGGILDPKLSVFLPKYTAIKRKILDENTDRSLKKSPNQTSVVFEAMKKGLVDDETGLRLLQAQESVGGILDPNLSVFLPKDTAIERKILDENANRSLTQNPKCYIDPETEEAVSYNDLKKRCKTEPKTGLLLLPVTEKLADSELIFDGLSNKCSFPPNVLIFSWKLRLQQAI
;
A
#
# COMPACT_ATOMS: atom_id res chain seq x y z
N MET A 1 -10.63 28.13 14.10
CA MET A 1 -10.17 26.79 14.51
C MET A 1 -9.42 26.14 13.37
N ILE A 2 -8.22 25.67 13.68
CA ILE A 2 -7.22 25.18 12.72
C ILE A 2 -6.85 23.76 13.13
N PHE A 3 -6.81 22.84 12.17
CA PHE A 3 -6.34 21.47 12.29
C PHE A 3 -4.99 21.35 11.59
N ASP A 4 -4.17 20.40 12.01
CA ASP A 4 -2.91 20.12 11.33
C ASP A 4 -3.15 19.16 10.16
N GLY A 5 -2.84 19.60 8.94
CA GLY A 5 -2.71 18.73 7.78
C GLY A 5 -1.34 18.04 7.72
N VAL A 6 -1.04 17.46 6.57
CA VAL A 6 0.22 16.75 6.29
C VAL A 6 1.39 17.74 6.27
N ARG A 7 1.26 18.85 5.54
CA ARG A 7 2.29 19.91 5.39
C ARG A 7 1.81 21.29 5.80
N LYS A 8 0.49 21.52 5.83
CA LYS A 8 -0.10 22.83 6.09
C LYS A 8 -1.30 22.70 7.05
N PRO A 9 -1.55 23.74 7.87
CA PRO A 9 -2.77 23.81 8.65
C PRO A 9 -4.01 23.96 7.75
N VAL A 10 -5.14 23.40 8.20
CA VAL A 10 -6.44 23.44 7.51
C VAL A 10 -7.54 23.94 8.45
N THR A 11 -8.49 24.73 7.95
CA THR A 11 -9.57 25.25 8.78
C THR A 11 -10.78 24.33 8.84
N ALA A 12 -11.57 24.41 9.92
CA ALA A 12 -12.83 23.68 10.03
C ALA A 12 -13.79 23.94 8.86
N LYS A 13 -13.82 25.17 8.32
CA LYS A 13 -14.65 25.53 7.17
C LYS A 13 -14.23 24.77 5.91
N GLN A 14 -12.93 24.70 5.63
CA GLN A 14 -12.39 23.96 4.49
C GLN A 14 -12.66 22.44 4.60
N LEU A 15 -12.58 21.89 5.81
CA LEU A 15 -12.94 20.48 6.04
C LEU A 15 -14.44 20.23 5.80
N HIS A 16 -15.30 21.17 6.16
CA HIS A 16 -16.74 21.06 5.88
C HIS A 16 -17.03 21.14 4.38
N GLU A 17 -16.37 22.04 3.65
CA GLU A 17 -16.48 22.16 2.19
C GLU A 17 -16.03 20.89 1.44
N CYS A 18 -15.19 20.07 2.09
CA CYS A 18 -14.73 18.79 1.56
C CYS A 18 -15.54 17.59 2.08
N ASP A 19 -16.68 17.83 2.72
CA ASP A 19 -17.55 16.80 3.29
C ASP A 19 -16.81 15.87 4.28
N VAL A 20 -15.70 16.35 4.86
CA VAL A 20 -14.91 15.62 5.87
C VAL A 20 -15.55 15.75 7.25
N ILE A 21 -16.16 16.91 7.52
CA ILE A 21 -16.98 17.15 8.71
C ILE A 21 -18.37 17.65 8.29
N ASP A 22 -19.39 17.26 9.05
CA ASP A 22 -20.78 17.68 8.82
C ASP A 22 -21.09 19.04 9.46
N LYS A 23 -22.19 19.63 9.01
CA LYS A 23 -22.65 20.96 9.46
C LYS A 23 -22.88 21.04 10.99
N PRO A 24 -23.43 20.01 11.67
CA PRO A 24 -23.52 20.01 13.13
C PRO A 24 -22.15 20.08 13.81
N THR A 25 -21.19 19.25 13.39
CA THR A 25 -19.83 19.25 13.97
C THR A 25 -19.14 20.60 13.77
N LEU A 26 -19.31 21.23 12.60
CA LEU A 26 -18.78 22.58 12.37
C LEU A 26 -19.36 23.62 13.34
N LYS A 27 -20.67 23.55 13.64
CA LYS A 27 -21.31 24.45 14.61
C LYS A 27 -20.84 24.19 16.04
N ASP A 28 -20.69 22.92 16.42
CA ASP A 28 -20.20 22.55 17.75
C ASP A 28 -18.74 22.98 17.97
N LEU A 29 -17.91 22.86 16.93
CA LEU A 29 -16.56 23.44 16.89
C LEU A 29 -16.61 24.95 17.09
N GLN A 30 -17.39 25.66 16.28
CA GLN A 30 -17.49 27.13 16.35
C GLN A 30 -18.01 27.63 17.71
N ALA A 31 -18.87 26.85 18.36
CA ALA A 31 -19.40 27.14 19.69
C ALA A 31 -18.51 26.64 20.84
N ALA A 32 -17.31 26.10 20.54
CA ALA A 32 -16.37 25.49 21.50
C ALA A 32 -16.99 24.38 22.39
N LYS A 33 -18.04 23.72 21.89
CA LYS A 33 -18.72 22.61 22.59
C LYS A 33 -17.96 21.29 22.50
N LYS A 34 -17.14 21.13 21.45
CA LYS A 34 -16.29 19.96 21.22
C LYS A 34 -14.88 20.42 20.87
N SER A 35 -13.88 19.70 21.38
CA SER A 35 -12.47 19.99 21.10
C SER A 35 -12.00 19.31 19.80
N ILE A 36 -10.90 19.82 19.21
CA ILE A 36 -10.30 19.25 17.99
C ILE A 36 -9.86 17.77 18.19
N PRO A 37 -9.22 17.40 19.33
CA PRO A 37 -8.88 16.01 19.60
C PRO A 37 -10.11 15.10 19.67
N GLU A 38 -11.20 15.54 20.31
CA GLU A 38 -12.44 14.75 20.44
C GLU A 38 -13.04 14.40 19.08
N ILE A 39 -13.12 15.38 18.17
CA ILE A 39 -13.72 15.16 16.84
C ILE A 39 -12.83 14.27 15.96
N SER A 40 -11.52 14.39 16.09
CA SER A 40 -10.57 13.55 15.36
C SER A 40 -10.74 12.07 15.73
N VAL A 41 -11.03 11.78 17.01
CA VAL A 41 -11.29 10.43 17.52
C VAL A 41 -12.71 9.95 17.17
N GLU A 42 -13.73 10.78 17.38
CA GLU A 42 -15.15 10.43 17.20
C GLU A 42 -15.51 10.14 15.73
N LYS A 43 -15.00 10.96 14.80
CA LYS A 43 -15.31 10.82 13.37
C LYS A 43 -14.30 9.94 12.62
N LYS A 44 -13.27 9.41 13.30
CA LYS A 44 -12.13 8.68 12.69
C LYS A 44 -11.54 9.39 11.47
N VAL A 45 -11.56 10.72 11.47
CA VAL A 45 -11.09 11.51 10.34
C VAL A 45 -9.58 11.52 10.38
N ASN A 46 -8.95 10.67 9.58
CA ASN A 46 -7.50 10.61 9.53
C ASN A 46 -6.95 11.62 8.50
N LEU A 47 -6.94 12.90 8.88
CA LEU A 47 -6.50 14.01 8.02
C LEU A 47 -5.06 13.84 7.48
N LYS A 48 -4.22 13.14 8.25
CA LYS A 48 -2.80 12.89 7.94
C LYS A 48 -2.55 11.48 7.40
N GLY A 49 -3.59 10.67 7.22
CA GLY A 49 -3.47 9.27 6.84
C GLY A 49 -2.95 8.36 7.97
N THR A 50 -3.17 7.06 7.82
CA THR A 50 -2.59 6.00 8.64
C THR A 50 -1.11 5.84 8.29
N SER A 51 -0.35 5.15 9.15
CA SER A 51 1.08 4.97 8.88
C SER A 51 1.30 4.21 7.57
N PRO A 52 2.18 4.68 6.67
CA PRO A 52 2.71 3.85 5.59
C PRO A 52 3.60 2.74 6.16
N ILE A 53 4.05 1.82 5.30
CA ILE A 53 5.07 0.83 5.65
C ILE A 53 6.34 1.58 6.04
N ALA A 54 6.66 1.58 7.32
CA ALA A 54 7.72 2.38 7.92
C ALA A 54 9.12 1.78 7.72
N GLY A 55 9.19 0.46 7.57
CA GLY A 55 10.42 -0.31 7.45
C GLY A 55 10.13 -1.80 7.46
N ILE A 56 11.18 -2.60 7.63
CA ILE A 56 11.07 -4.04 7.76
C ILE A 56 11.31 -4.48 9.20
N ILE A 57 10.87 -5.69 9.53
CA ILE A 57 11.20 -6.35 10.78
C ILE A 57 11.75 -7.74 10.49
N LEU A 58 12.97 -7.98 11.00
CA LEU A 58 13.65 -9.26 10.96
C LEU A 58 13.47 -9.96 12.31
N GLU A 59 13.35 -11.29 12.31
CA GLU A 59 13.11 -12.05 13.54
C GLU A 59 14.24 -11.91 14.57
N LYS A 60 15.49 -11.92 14.12
CA LYS A 60 16.68 -11.89 15.00
C LYS A 60 17.18 -10.48 15.31
N ARG A 61 17.09 -9.57 14.34
CA ARG A 61 17.66 -8.21 14.41
C ARG A 61 16.65 -7.14 14.81
N GLY A 62 15.36 -7.44 14.73
CA GLY A 62 14.30 -6.48 15.00
C GLY A 62 14.06 -5.53 13.83
N LYS A 63 13.70 -4.28 14.13
CA LYS A 63 13.28 -3.30 13.12
C LYS A 63 14.47 -2.70 12.37
N VAL A 64 14.35 -2.61 11.05
CA VAL A 64 15.36 -2.07 10.15
C VAL A 64 14.69 -1.07 9.21
N SER A 65 15.34 0.08 8.97
CA SER A 65 14.83 1.11 8.06
C SER A 65 14.90 0.64 6.60
N LEU A 66 14.07 1.20 5.72
CA LEU A 66 14.11 0.84 4.29
C LEU A 66 15.47 1.17 3.66
N SER A 67 16.07 2.30 4.04
CA SER A 67 17.40 2.71 3.57
C SER A 67 18.50 1.76 4.04
N GLU A 68 18.45 1.31 5.30
CA GLU A 68 19.40 0.33 5.84
C GLU A 68 19.19 -1.05 5.18
N ALA A 69 17.94 -1.46 5.00
CA ALA A 69 17.60 -2.69 4.31
C ALA A 69 18.09 -2.72 2.85
N LYS A 70 18.07 -1.58 2.15
CA LYS A 70 18.68 -1.42 0.82
C LYS A 70 20.19 -1.57 0.86
N LYS A 71 20.87 -0.88 1.80
CA LYS A 71 22.33 -0.88 1.93
C LYS A 71 22.89 -2.26 2.27
N GLU A 72 22.16 -3.02 3.07
CA GLU A 72 22.56 -4.36 3.52
C GLU A 72 22.01 -5.48 2.63
N MET A 73 21.37 -5.14 1.50
CA MET A 73 20.77 -6.10 0.56
C MET A 73 19.74 -7.04 1.20
N LEU A 74 19.10 -6.60 2.30
CA LEU A 74 17.96 -7.29 2.91
C LEU A 74 16.70 -7.13 2.05
N LEU A 75 16.64 -6.06 1.25
CA LEU A 75 15.68 -5.84 0.19
C LEU A 75 16.45 -5.65 -1.13
N SER A 76 15.85 -6.07 -2.24
CA SER A 76 16.32 -5.64 -3.55
C SER A 76 16.26 -4.09 -3.64
N PRO A 77 17.24 -3.44 -4.29
CA PRO A 77 17.25 -1.97 -4.39
C PRO A 77 15.93 -1.41 -4.94
N GLU A 78 15.37 -2.08 -5.95
CA GLU A 78 14.08 -1.71 -6.55
C GLU A 78 12.93 -1.80 -5.55
N CYS A 79 12.82 -2.87 -4.77
CA CYS A 79 11.78 -3.00 -3.74
C CYS A 79 11.88 -1.88 -2.68
N ALA A 80 13.09 -1.64 -2.16
CA ALA A 80 13.31 -0.58 -1.17
C ALA A 80 12.98 0.81 -1.74
N ASP A 81 13.31 1.04 -3.02
CA ASP A 81 13.07 2.26 -3.73
C ASP A 81 11.58 2.57 -3.87
N LEU A 82 10.78 1.59 -4.28
CA LEU A 82 9.34 1.74 -4.40
C LEU A 82 8.68 2.02 -3.04
N LEU A 83 9.15 1.37 -1.96
CA LEU A 83 8.64 1.60 -0.61
C LEU A 83 9.00 2.98 -0.04
N LEU A 84 10.22 3.47 -0.31
CA LEU A 84 10.62 4.83 0.07
C LEU A 84 9.83 5.91 -0.69
N GLU A 85 9.56 5.70 -1.99
CA GLU A 85 8.67 6.57 -2.77
C GLU A 85 7.26 6.61 -2.18
N ALA A 86 6.72 5.48 -1.74
CA ALA A 86 5.42 5.42 -1.09
C ALA A 86 5.39 6.23 0.21
N GLN A 87 6.46 6.20 1.02
CA GLN A 87 6.59 7.06 2.20
C GLN A 87 6.58 8.55 1.82
N ALA A 88 7.43 8.95 0.87
CA ALA A 88 7.50 10.34 0.40
C ALA A 88 6.15 10.82 -0.14
N ALA A 89 5.45 10.00 -0.93
CA ALA A 89 4.18 10.35 -1.55
C ALA A 89 2.99 10.36 -0.58
N THR A 90 3.10 9.67 0.55
CA THR A 90 2.15 9.79 1.67
C THR A 90 2.50 10.95 2.62
N GLY A 91 3.63 11.62 2.35
CA GLY A 91 3.97 12.94 2.84
C GLY A 91 5.15 12.99 3.77
N HIS A 92 5.74 11.87 4.20
CA HIS A 92 6.90 11.90 5.09
C HIS A 92 7.75 10.64 4.94
N ILE A 93 9.06 10.81 5.03
CA ILE A 93 9.98 9.72 5.31
C ILE A 93 9.93 9.40 6.80
N ILE A 94 9.91 8.10 7.14
CA ILE A 94 9.81 7.66 8.53
C ILE A 94 11.21 7.35 9.09
N ASP A 95 11.60 8.07 10.15
CA ASP A 95 12.77 7.73 10.95
C ASP A 95 12.36 6.76 12.07
N LEU A 96 12.74 5.48 11.91
CA LEU A 96 12.46 4.42 12.87
C LEU A 96 13.19 4.59 14.22
N LYS A 97 14.34 5.28 14.24
CA LYS A 97 15.18 5.42 15.44
C LYS A 97 14.57 6.44 16.38
N ASN A 98 14.18 7.61 15.86
CA ASN A 98 13.62 8.69 16.66
C ASN A 98 12.09 8.75 16.61
N ASN A 99 11.43 7.85 15.88
CA ASN A 99 10.00 7.85 15.62
C ASN A 99 9.49 9.20 15.10
N LYS A 100 10.23 9.77 14.12
CA LYS A 100 9.94 11.07 13.53
C LYS A 100 9.44 10.91 12.09
N LYS A 101 8.60 11.85 11.68
CA LYS A 101 8.15 12.04 10.30
C LYS A 101 8.92 13.21 9.72
N LEU A 102 9.74 12.96 8.70
CA LEU A 102 10.66 13.93 8.12
C LEU A 102 10.25 14.28 6.69
N THR A 103 10.53 15.50 6.27
CA THR A 103 10.66 15.83 4.84
C THR A 103 11.82 15.06 4.22
N VAL A 104 11.86 14.96 2.89
CA VAL A 104 13.01 14.36 2.20
C VAL A 104 14.30 15.13 2.51
N ASP A 105 14.24 16.47 2.56
CA ASP A 105 15.38 17.32 2.94
C ASP A 105 15.90 17.03 4.35
N GLU A 106 15.01 16.95 5.34
CA GLU A 106 15.37 16.61 6.72
C GLU A 106 15.89 15.17 6.82
N ALA A 107 15.32 14.23 6.06
CA ALA A 107 15.75 12.84 6.06
C ALA A 107 17.18 12.67 5.50
N CYS A 108 17.54 13.42 4.46
CA CYS A 108 18.92 13.47 3.96
C CYS A 108 19.87 14.12 4.97
N THR A 109 19.46 15.22 5.60
CA THR A 109 20.27 15.92 6.61
C THR A 109 20.52 15.06 7.85
N ASN A 110 19.54 14.23 8.23
CA ASN A 110 19.63 13.31 9.36
C ASN A 110 20.20 11.94 8.98
N GLU A 111 20.71 11.77 7.75
CA GLU A 111 21.25 10.50 7.22
C GLU A 111 20.28 9.31 7.34
N THR A 112 18.97 9.59 7.42
CA THR A 112 17.92 8.57 7.42
C THR A 112 17.74 7.96 6.04
N VAL A 113 18.07 8.73 5.01
CA VAL A 113 18.06 8.31 3.60
C VAL A 113 19.38 8.72 2.95
N ASP A 114 19.84 7.91 2.01
CA ASP A 114 21.03 8.18 1.25
C ASP A 114 20.87 9.39 0.33
N SER A 115 21.91 10.22 0.20
CA SER A 115 21.89 11.38 -0.69
C SER A 115 21.66 11.01 -2.16
N SER A 116 22.01 9.79 -2.58
CA SER A 116 21.78 9.28 -3.93
C SER A 116 20.28 9.08 -4.26
N ASP A 117 19.44 8.89 -3.24
CA ASP A 117 17.99 8.71 -3.41
C ASP A 117 17.21 10.04 -3.39
N ARG A 118 17.90 11.15 -3.08
CA ARG A 118 17.27 12.46 -2.83
C ARG A 118 16.37 12.91 -3.98
N ASP A 119 16.89 13.01 -5.19
CA ASP A 119 16.14 13.60 -6.32
C ASP A 119 14.88 12.78 -6.65
N ARG A 120 15.00 11.46 -6.62
CA ARG A 120 13.89 10.53 -6.82
C ARG A 120 12.80 10.69 -5.75
N LEU A 121 13.21 10.79 -4.48
CA LEU A 121 12.25 10.97 -3.39
C LEU A 121 11.64 12.38 -3.36
N MET A 122 12.37 13.41 -3.77
CA MET A 122 11.81 14.74 -3.97
C MET A 122 10.73 14.72 -5.05
N GLU A 123 10.92 13.94 -6.12
CA GLU A 123 9.89 13.78 -7.16
C GLU A 123 8.63 13.09 -6.60
N ALA A 124 8.80 12.04 -5.80
CA ALA A 124 7.68 11.39 -5.12
C ALA A 124 7.02 12.29 -4.04
N GLU A 125 7.77 13.13 -3.33
CA GLU A 125 7.26 14.05 -2.31
C GLU A 125 6.33 15.12 -2.91
N LYS A 126 6.50 15.45 -4.21
CA LYS A 126 5.55 16.31 -4.94
C LYS A 126 4.14 15.74 -4.98
N ALA A 127 3.95 14.43 -4.79
CA ALA A 127 2.62 13.86 -4.60
C ALA A 127 1.90 14.38 -3.36
N ALA A 128 2.66 14.81 -2.34
CA ALA A 128 2.13 15.35 -1.09
C ALA A 128 2.16 16.88 -1.02
N VAL A 129 3.20 17.50 -1.57
CA VAL A 129 3.38 18.96 -1.59
C VAL A 129 2.64 19.62 -2.77
N GLY A 130 2.48 18.86 -3.85
CA GLY A 130 1.85 19.25 -5.10
C GLY A 130 2.83 19.48 -6.23
N TYR A 131 2.51 18.96 -7.41
CA TYR A 131 3.30 19.19 -8.62
C TYR A 131 3.10 20.62 -9.12
N LYS A 132 4.17 21.23 -9.65
CA LYS A 132 4.10 22.58 -10.21
C LYS A 132 3.39 22.54 -11.55
N ASP A 133 2.31 23.30 -11.69
CA ASP A 133 1.65 23.52 -12.97
C ASP A 133 2.43 24.57 -13.79
N PRO A 134 2.86 24.27 -15.02
CA PRO A 134 3.49 25.28 -15.89
C PRO A 134 2.56 26.45 -16.21
N TYR A 135 1.24 26.24 -16.13
CA TYR A 135 0.22 27.21 -16.55
C TYR A 135 -0.58 27.82 -15.40
N SER A 136 -0.29 27.46 -14.14
CA SER A 136 -1.04 27.91 -12.97
C SER A 136 -0.14 28.01 -11.74
N ALA A 137 -0.45 28.95 -10.85
CA ALA A 137 0.19 29.02 -9.53
C ALA A 137 -0.32 27.94 -8.56
N LYS A 138 -1.37 27.18 -8.94
CA LYS A 138 -1.96 26.15 -8.08
C LYS A 138 -1.18 24.84 -8.19
N PRO A 139 -0.85 24.19 -7.07
CA PRO A 139 -0.26 22.86 -7.10
C PRO A 139 -1.25 21.85 -7.68
N LEU A 140 -0.73 20.87 -8.43
CA LEU A 140 -1.48 19.75 -8.98
C LEU A 140 -1.38 18.53 -8.06
N SER A 141 -2.48 17.78 -7.94
CA SER A 141 -2.44 16.43 -7.35
C SER A 141 -1.67 15.45 -8.26
N VAL A 142 -1.35 14.26 -7.74
CA VAL A 142 -0.74 13.18 -8.54
C VAL A 142 -1.56 12.89 -9.78
N PHE A 143 -2.87 12.71 -9.62
CA PHE A 143 -3.78 12.44 -10.72
C PHE A 143 -3.83 13.58 -11.75
N GLU A 144 -3.90 14.84 -11.30
CA GLU A 144 -3.86 16.00 -12.20
C GLU A 144 -2.52 16.07 -12.96
N ALA A 145 -1.41 15.70 -12.32
CA ALA A 145 -0.09 15.65 -12.93
C ALA A 145 0.03 14.51 -13.98
N MET A 146 -0.53 13.33 -13.69
CA MET A 146 -0.64 12.21 -14.64
C MET A 146 -1.41 12.61 -15.90
N LYS A 147 -2.59 13.21 -15.76
CA LYS A 147 -3.40 13.66 -16.91
C LYS A 147 -2.71 14.73 -17.76
N LYS A 148 -1.75 15.45 -17.18
CA LYS A 148 -0.93 16.45 -17.87
C LYS A 148 0.41 15.90 -18.38
N GLY A 149 0.69 14.60 -18.20
CA GLY A 149 1.94 13.96 -18.60
C GLY A 149 3.16 14.45 -17.82
N LEU A 150 2.98 15.04 -16.64
CA LEU A 150 4.09 15.44 -15.76
C LEU A 150 4.64 14.25 -14.96
N VAL A 151 3.82 13.20 -14.81
CA VAL A 151 4.14 11.93 -14.17
C VAL A 151 3.61 10.85 -15.11
N ASP A 152 4.38 9.79 -15.33
CA ASP A 152 3.92 8.64 -16.11
C ASP A 152 2.80 7.88 -15.38
N ASP A 153 2.00 7.13 -16.12
CA ASP A 153 0.82 6.46 -15.57
C ASP A 153 1.19 5.41 -14.51
N ASP A 154 2.31 4.68 -14.68
CA ASP A 154 2.73 3.61 -13.76
C ASP A 154 3.16 4.18 -12.40
N THR A 155 4.03 5.20 -12.42
CA THR A 155 4.43 5.92 -11.21
C THR A 155 3.23 6.58 -10.56
N GLY A 156 2.38 7.27 -11.34
CA GLY A 156 1.21 7.94 -10.81
C GLY A 156 0.23 7.00 -10.11
N LEU A 157 -0.08 5.86 -10.73
CA LEU A 157 -0.92 4.81 -10.13
C LEU A 157 -0.30 4.24 -8.86
N ARG A 158 1.03 4.00 -8.86
CA ARG A 158 1.77 3.51 -7.70
C ARG A 158 1.65 4.44 -6.50
N LEU A 159 1.81 5.75 -6.71
CA LEU A 159 1.69 6.76 -5.65
C LEU A 159 0.24 6.89 -5.16
N LEU A 160 -0.74 6.85 -6.07
CA LEU A 160 -2.16 6.87 -5.72
C LEU A 160 -2.56 5.63 -4.90
N GLN A 161 -2.01 4.45 -5.20
CA GLN A 161 -2.24 3.22 -4.44
C GLN A 161 -1.68 3.33 -3.02
N ALA A 162 -0.49 3.92 -2.85
CA ALA A 162 0.06 4.19 -1.52
C ALA A 162 -0.83 5.16 -0.73
N GLN A 163 -1.27 6.27 -1.36
CA GLN A 163 -2.17 7.24 -0.73
C GLN A 163 -3.49 6.59 -0.31
N GLU A 164 -4.13 5.85 -1.22
CA GLU A 164 -5.41 5.20 -0.97
C GLU A 164 -5.34 4.25 0.22
N SER A 165 -4.26 3.46 0.28
CA SER A 165 -4.02 2.52 1.39
C SER A 165 -3.91 3.22 2.75
N VAL A 166 -3.43 4.47 2.80
CA VAL A 166 -3.26 5.21 4.05
C VAL A 166 -4.52 5.97 4.46
N GLY A 167 -5.58 5.97 3.65
CA GLY A 167 -6.90 6.44 4.07
C GLY A 167 -7.59 7.41 3.11
N GLY A 168 -7.04 7.65 1.91
CA GLY A 168 -7.69 8.48 0.92
C GLY A 168 -6.74 9.00 -0.15
N ILE A 169 -7.19 10.00 -0.92
CA ILE A 169 -6.33 10.69 -1.89
C ILE A 169 -5.88 12.01 -1.29
N LEU A 170 -4.60 12.34 -1.42
CA LEU A 170 -4.05 13.56 -0.84
C LEU A 170 -4.38 14.77 -1.73
N ASP A 171 -5.06 15.78 -1.17
CA ASP A 171 -5.24 17.08 -1.82
C ASP A 171 -4.07 17.99 -1.43
N PRO A 172 -3.12 18.30 -2.32
CA PRO A 172 -1.95 19.13 -1.99
C PRO A 172 -2.32 20.60 -1.71
N LYS A 173 -3.50 21.06 -2.16
CA LYS A 173 -3.97 22.44 -1.91
C LYS A 173 -4.39 22.61 -0.46
N LEU A 174 -5.09 21.60 0.08
CA LEU A 174 -5.54 21.57 1.48
C LEU A 174 -4.54 20.87 2.42
N SER A 175 -3.62 20.11 1.85
CA SER A 175 -2.66 19.28 2.55
C SER A 175 -3.32 18.25 3.48
N VAL A 176 -4.40 17.61 3.03
CA VAL A 176 -5.11 16.56 3.79
C VAL A 176 -5.51 15.41 2.90
N PHE A 177 -5.59 14.22 3.48
CA PHE A 177 -6.20 13.07 2.83
C PHE A 177 -7.71 13.24 2.77
N LEU A 178 -8.27 13.14 1.57
CA LEU A 178 -9.70 13.21 1.31
C LEU A 178 -10.26 11.81 1.06
N PRO A 179 -11.49 11.52 1.54
CA PRO A 179 -12.22 10.33 1.14
C PRO A 179 -12.36 10.25 -0.39
N LYS A 180 -12.40 9.03 -0.93
CA LYS A 180 -12.41 8.81 -2.40
C LYS A 180 -13.57 9.51 -3.11
N TYR A 181 -14.77 9.46 -2.52
CA TYR A 181 -15.93 10.14 -3.08
C TYR A 181 -15.73 11.67 -3.17
N THR A 182 -15.11 12.27 -2.14
CA THR A 182 -14.74 13.70 -2.14
C THR A 182 -13.66 13.98 -3.19
N ALA A 183 -12.67 13.10 -3.30
CA ALA A 183 -11.59 13.23 -4.28
C ALA A 183 -12.14 13.23 -5.72
N ILE A 184 -13.10 12.34 -6.03
CA ILE A 184 -13.81 12.27 -7.31
C ILE A 184 -14.61 13.55 -7.57
N LYS A 185 -15.43 13.99 -6.60
CA LYS A 185 -16.21 15.24 -6.68
C LYS A 185 -15.33 16.46 -6.98
N ARG A 186 -14.11 16.47 -6.45
CA ARG A 186 -13.11 17.54 -6.65
C ARG A 186 -12.22 17.36 -7.89
N LYS A 187 -12.42 16.28 -8.65
CA LYS A 187 -11.64 15.93 -9.86
C LYS A 187 -10.14 15.74 -9.60
N ILE A 188 -9.76 15.40 -8.37
CA ILE A 188 -8.38 15.02 -8.02
C ILE A 188 -8.16 13.50 -8.09
N LEU A 189 -9.21 12.75 -8.49
CA LEU A 189 -9.25 11.35 -8.90
C LEU A 189 -10.43 11.22 -9.87
N ASP A 190 -10.37 10.35 -10.89
CA ASP A 190 -11.55 9.98 -11.69
C ASP A 190 -12.06 8.58 -11.31
N GLU A 191 -13.31 8.27 -11.69
CA GLU A 191 -13.95 6.99 -11.37
C GLU A 191 -13.24 5.80 -12.04
N ASN A 192 -12.63 6.03 -13.20
CA ASN A 192 -11.87 5.01 -13.92
C ASN A 192 -10.61 4.61 -13.14
N THR A 193 -9.87 5.60 -12.63
CA THR A 193 -8.67 5.39 -11.82
C THR A 193 -9.04 4.84 -10.44
N ASP A 194 -10.11 5.30 -9.80
CA ASP A 194 -10.62 4.67 -8.56
C ASP A 194 -10.95 3.19 -8.76
N ARG A 195 -11.56 2.84 -9.90
CA ARG A 195 -11.87 1.45 -10.25
C ARG A 195 -10.60 0.61 -10.35
N SER A 196 -9.54 1.13 -10.95
CA SER A 196 -8.24 0.49 -11.02
C SER A 196 -7.54 0.31 -9.66
N LEU A 197 -7.99 0.98 -8.59
CA LEU A 197 -7.37 0.94 -7.26
C LEU A 197 -8.07 -0.02 -6.26
N LYS A 198 -9.20 -0.67 -6.58
CA LYS A 198 -10.09 -1.37 -5.60
C LYS A 198 -9.83 -2.88 -5.37
N LYS A 199 -10.12 -3.35 -4.13
CA LYS A 199 -10.83 -4.62 -3.78
C LYS A 199 -11.93 -4.38 -2.69
N SER A 200 -12.98 -5.24 -2.67
CA SER A 200 -14.41 -5.09 -2.22
C SER A 200 -14.86 -5.45 -0.77
N PRO A 201 -16.17 -5.37 -0.34
CA PRO A 201 -17.24 -6.41 -0.56
C PRO A 201 -18.72 -5.89 -0.74
N ASN A 202 -19.71 -6.57 -1.35
CA ASN A 202 -20.75 -7.46 -0.73
C ASN A 202 -21.96 -7.79 -1.67
N GLN A 203 -22.26 -9.09 -1.99
CA GLN A 203 -23.53 -9.73 -2.50
C GLN A 203 -23.58 -10.25 -3.95
N THR A 204 -23.35 -11.55 -4.20
CA THR A 204 -22.69 -11.87 -5.48
C THR A 204 -23.27 -13.02 -6.34
N SER A 205 -24.39 -13.65 -6.02
CA SER A 205 -24.84 -14.78 -6.87
C SER A 205 -25.70 -14.39 -8.08
N VAL A 206 -26.39 -13.25 -8.03
CA VAL A 206 -27.39 -12.85 -9.04
C VAL A 206 -26.77 -11.95 -10.11
N VAL A 207 -25.52 -11.57 -9.91
CA VAL A 207 -24.99 -10.30 -10.37
C VAL A 207 -24.43 -10.37 -11.77
N PHE A 208 -23.65 -11.39 -12.11
CA PHE A 208 -23.06 -11.49 -13.43
C PHE A 208 -24.13 -11.72 -14.51
N GLU A 209 -25.15 -12.52 -14.20
CA GLU A 209 -26.29 -12.71 -15.08
C GLU A 209 -27.17 -11.45 -15.14
N ALA A 210 -27.31 -10.73 -14.02
CA ALA A 210 -27.97 -9.42 -13.98
C ALA A 210 -27.20 -8.34 -14.76
N MET A 211 -25.86 -8.33 -14.75
CA MET A 211 -25.01 -7.43 -15.54
C MET A 211 -25.22 -7.67 -17.03
N LYS A 212 -25.20 -8.94 -17.46
CA LYS A 212 -25.48 -9.30 -18.87
C LYS A 212 -26.91 -8.94 -19.31
N LYS A 213 -27.87 -8.97 -18.39
CA LYS A 213 -29.27 -8.58 -18.64
C LYS A 213 -29.54 -7.08 -18.40
N GLY A 214 -28.52 -6.29 -18.05
CA GLY A 214 -28.66 -4.85 -17.75
C GLY A 214 -29.48 -4.53 -16.49
N LEU A 215 -29.70 -5.50 -15.62
CA LEU A 215 -30.46 -5.38 -14.37
C LEU A 215 -29.62 -4.79 -13.22
N VAL A 216 -28.30 -4.85 -13.35
CA VAL A 216 -27.32 -4.26 -12.42
C VAL A 216 -26.25 -3.57 -13.27
N ASP A 217 -25.87 -2.36 -12.91
CA ASP A 217 -24.80 -1.63 -13.59
C ASP A 217 -23.44 -2.29 -13.35
N ASP A 218 -22.52 -2.11 -14.29
CA ASP A 218 -21.22 -2.80 -14.26
C ASP A 218 -20.40 -2.51 -12.99
N GLU A 219 -20.55 -1.32 -12.40
CA GLU A 219 -19.80 -0.92 -11.22
C GLU A 219 -20.31 -1.63 -9.96
N THR A 220 -21.63 -1.63 -9.77
CA THR A 220 -22.27 -2.41 -8.71
C THR A 220 -21.92 -3.87 -8.91
N GLY A 221 -22.00 -4.39 -10.13
CA GLY A 221 -21.80 -5.82 -10.36
C GLY A 221 -20.38 -6.33 -10.10
N LEU A 222 -19.37 -5.53 -10.41
CA LEU A 222 -17.97 -5.85 -10.13
C LEU A 222 -17.65 -5.92 -8.63
N ARG A 223 -18.18 -4.98 -7.83
CA ARG A 223 -17.95 -4.95 -6.36
C ARG A 223 -18.43 -6.22 -5.68
N LEU A 224 -19.46 -6.82 -6.23
CA LEU A 224 -20.05 -8.04 -5.74
C LEU A 224 -19.10 -9.20 -6.06
N LEU A 225 -18.70 -9.34 -7.33
CA LEU A 225 -17.80 -10.41 -7.79
C LEU A 225 -16.48 -10.46 -6.99
N GLN A 226 -15.92 -9.30 -6.67
CA GLN A 226 -14.72 -9.19 -5.82
C GLN A 226 -14.95 -9.72 -4.38
N ALA A 227 -16.18 -9.60 -3.84
CA ALA A 227 -16.50 -10.01 -2.47
C ALA A 227 -16.47 -11.53 -2.31
N GLN A 228 -16.97 -12.24 -3.33
CA GLN A 228 -16.94 -13.70 -3.41
C GLN A 228 -15.52 -14.23 -3.44
N GLU A 229 -14.69 -13.65 -4.31
CA GLU A 229 -13.29 -14.04 -4.41
C GLU A 229 -12.58 -13.94 -3.05
N SER A 230 -12.86 -12.89 -2.27
CA SER A 230 -12.27 -12.70 -0.95
C SER A 230 -12.70 -13.73 0.11
N VAL A 231 -13.82 -14.43 -0.08
CA VAL A 231 -14.28 -15.50 0.83
C VAL A 231 -13.93 -16.90 0.31
N GLY A 232 -13.14 -16.99 -0.76
CA GLY A 232 -12.51 -18.24 -1.20
C GLY A 232 -13.00 -18.81 -2.53
N GLY A 233 -13.87 -18.13 -3.28
CA GLY A 233 -14.30 -18.60 -4.60
C GLY A 233 -15.47 -17.82 -5.20
N ILE A 234 -15.93 -18.21 -6.39
CA ILE A 234 -17.13 -17.65 -7.04
C ILE A 234 -18.31 -18.59 -6.79
N LEU A 235 -19.44 -18.08 -6.31
CA LEU A 235 -20.61 -18.92 -6.01
C LEU A 235 -21.26 -19.39 -7.32
N ASP A 236 -21.39 -20.71 -7.46
CA ASP A 236 -22.24 -21.33 -8.47
C ASP A 236 -23.68 -21.40 -7.93
N PRO A 237 -24.64 -20.64 -8.50
CA PRO A 237 -26.01 -20.62 -8.01
C PRO A 237 -26.74 -21.97 -8.19
N ASN A 238 -26.34 -22.78 -9.16
CA ASN A 238 -27.00 -24.07 -9.42
C ASN A 238 -26.54 -25.16 -8.44
N LEU A 239 -25.29 -25.08 -8.02
CA LEU A 239 -24.69 -26.04 -7.08
C LEU A 239 -24.62 -25.52 -5.64
N SER A 240 -24.94 -24.24 -5.44
CA SER A 240 -24.86 -23.55 -4.14
C SER A 240 -23.51 -23.73 -3.45
N VAL A 241 -22.43 -23.74 -4.22
CA VAL A 241 -21.05 -23.95 -3.75
C VAL A 241 -20.11 -22.88 -4.31
N PHE A 242 -19.10 -22.49 -3.52
CA PHE A 242 -18.03 -21.62 -3.98
C PHE A 242 -17.02 -22.42 -4.80
N LEU A 243 -16.82 -22.01 -6.05
CA LEU A 243 -15.87 -22.61 -6.97
C LEU A 243 -14.56 -21.81 -7.02
N PRO A 244 -13.41 -22.45 -7.19
CA PRO A 244 -12.18 -21.77 -7.58
C PRO A 244 -12.39 -20.96 -8.87
N LYS A 245 -11.64 -19.85 -9.02
CA LYS A 245 -11.78 -18.92 -10.17
C LYS A 245 -11.68 -19.63 -11.52
N ASP A 246 -10.71 -20.53 -11.66
CA ASP A 246 -10.47 -21.25 -12.91
C ASP A 246 -11.66 -22.14 -13.28
N THR A 247 -12.22 -22.85 -12.30
CA THR A 247 -13.44 -23.66 -12.48
C THR A 247 -14.68 -22.81 -12.79
N ALA A 248 -14.79 -21.60 -12.23
CA ALA A 248 -15.89 -20.68 -12.52
C ALA A 248 -15.82 -20.10 -13.95
N ILE A 249 -14.61 -19.91 -14.48
CA ILE A 249 -14.37 -19.50 -15.88
C ILE A 249 -14.71 -20.64 -16.84
N GLU A 250 -14.26 -21.86 -16.55
CA GLU A 250 -14.57 -23.05 -17.35
C GLU A 250 -16.08 -23.30 -17.47
N ARG A 251 -16.83 -23.05 -16.39
CA ARG A 251 -18.29 -23.17 -16.36
C ARG A 251 -19.04 -21.95 -16.89
N LYS A 252 -18.32 -20.93 -17.40
CA LYS A 252 -18.86 -19.67 -17.93
C LYS A 252 -19.71 -18.89 -16.92
N ILE A 253 -19.49 -19.13 -15.63
CA ILE A 253 -20.10 -18.40 -14.51
C ILE A 253 -19.43 -17.02 -14.36
N LEU A 254 -18.15 -16.94 -14.74
CA LEU A 254 -17.36 -15.72 -14.88
C LEU A 254 -16.76 -15.69 -16.29
N ASP A 255 -16.81 -14.56 -17.00
CA ASP A 255 -16.10 -14.42 -18.28
C ASP A 255 -14.71 -13.80 -18.11
N GLU A 256 -13.87 -13.94 -19.14
CA GLU A 256 -12.50 -13.43 -19.11
C GLU A 256 -12.43 -11.91 -18.93
N ASN A 257 -13.41 -11.16 -19.41
CA ASN A 257 -13.42 -9.69 -19.30
C ASN A 257 -13.76 -9.24 -17.87
N ALA A 258 -14.73 -9.88 -17.23
CA ALA A 258 -15.01 -9.71 -15.81
C ALA A 258 -13.81 -10.16 -14.97
N ASN A 259 -13.18 -11.29 -15.28
CA ASN A 259 -11.96 -11.73 -14.60
C ASN A 259 -10.81 -10.71 -14.72
N ARG A 260 -10.57 -10.16 -15.92
CA ARG A 260 -9.60 -9.06 -16.11
C ARG A 260 -9.94 -7.86 -15.25
N SER A 261 -11.21 -7.46 -15.20
CA SER A 261 -11.70 -6.33 -14.40
C SER A 261 -11.62 -6.58 -12.88
N LEU A 262 -11.73 -7.83 -12.44
CA LEU A 262 -11.53 -8.25 -11.04
C LEU A 262 -10.06 -8.30 -10.63
N THR A 263 -9.19 -8.53 -11.62
CA THR A 263 -7.73 -8.65 -11.44
C THR A 263 -7.03 -7.30 -11.64
N GLN A 264 -7.76 -6.24 -12.00
CA GLN A 264 -7.23 -4.87 -12.08
C GLN A 264 -6.99 -4.29 -10.68
N ASN A 265 -5.97 -4.81 -10.02
CA ASN A 265 -5.21 -4.11 -9.00
C ASN A 265 -3.78 -4.07 -9.54
N PRO A 266 -3.31 -2.92 -10.07
CA PRO A 266 -2.01 -2.87 -10.70
C PRO A 266 -0.95 -3.22 -9.66
N LYS A 267 -0.16 -4.23 -10.00
CA LYS A 267 0.91 -4.77 -9.16
C LYS A 267 2.12 -3.84 -9.28
N CYS A 268 2.02 -2.67 -8.64
CA CYS A 268 3.00 -1.59 -8.75
C CYS A 268 4.18 -1.71 -7.77
N TYR A 269 4.22 -2.74 -6.93
CA TYR A 269 5.27 -2.98 -5.93
C TYR A 269 5.85 -4.38 -6.10
N ILE A 270 6.98 -4.65 -5.43
CA ILE A 270 7.67 -5.94 -5.45
C ILE A 270 7.60 -6.55 -4.05
N ASP A 271 7.24 -7.83 -3.97
CA ASP A 271 7.27 -8.57 -2.72
C ASP A 271 8.71 -8.92 -2.33
N PRO A 272 9.21 -8.52 -1.15
CA PRO A 272 10.58 -8.82 -0.72
C PRO A 272 10.97 -10.30 -0.68
N GLU A 273 9.99 -11.18 -0.48
CA GLU A 273 10.26 -12.61 -0.30
C GLU A 273 10.19 -13.36 -1.61
N THR A 274 9.18 -13.07 -2.45
CA THR A 274 8.96 -13.78 -3.72
C THR A 274 9.57 -13.06 -4.92
N GLU A 275 9.95 -11.78 -4.79
CA GLU A 275 10.33 -10.87 -5.88
C GLU A 275 9.25 -10.75 -6.97
N GLU A 276 8.00 -11.10 -6.65
CA GLU A 276 6.87 -10.98 -7.57
C GLU A 276 6.18 -9.62 -7.44
N ALA A 277 5.57 -9.17 -8.54
CA ALA A 277 4.77 -7.96 -8.55
C ALA A 277 3.51 -8.12 -7.67
N VAL A 278 3.28 -7.16 -6.78
CA VAL A 278 2.18 -7.09 -5.79
C VAL A 278 1.63 -5.68 -5.64
N SER A 279 0.46 -5.55 -4.99
CA SER A 279 -0.09 -4.23 -4.63
C SER A 279 0.43 -3.74 -3.29
N TYR A 280 0.45 -2.42 -3.07
CA TYR A 280 0.84 -1.85 -1.79
C TYR A 280 -0.04 -2.34 -0.63
N ASN A 281 -1.35 -2.49 -0.88
CA ASN A 281 -2.31 -2.97 0.12
C ASN A 281 -2.01 -4.42 0.55
N ASP A 282 -1.52 -5.26 -0.34
CA ASP A 282 -1.17 -6.65 0.00
C ASP A 282 0.09 -6.71 0.89
N LEU A 283 1.11 -5.90 0.59
CA LEU A 283 2.26 -5.70 1.48
C LEU A 283 1.82 -5.15 2.84
N LYS A 284 0.95 -4.13 2.83
CA LYS A 284 0.44 -3.49 4.04
C LYS A 284 -0.31 -4.46 4.96
N LYS A 285 -1.10 -5.39 4.41
CA LYS A 285 -1.83 -6.42 5.17
C LYS A 285 -0.91 -7.41 5.88
N ARG A 286 0.27 -7.70 5.32
CA ARG A 286 1.27 -8.57 5.93
C ARG A 286 2.05 -7.89 7.07
N CYS A 287 2.01 -6.57 7.14
CA CYS A 287 2.79 -5.82 8.10
C CYS A 287 2.26 -5.97 9.53
N LYS A 288 3.18 -5.90 10.49
CA LYS A 288 2.89 -5.90 11.93
C LYS A 288 2.97 -4.46 12.45
N THR A 289 2.03 -4.08 13.32
CA THR A 289 2.07 -2.76 13.96
C THR A 289 2.89 -2.84 15.25
N GLU A 290 3.94 -2.03 15.37
CA GLU A 290 4.76 -1.93 16.58
C GLU A 290 3.95 -1.25 17.71
N PRO A 291 3.68 -1.93 18.85
CA PRO A 291 2.77 -1.40 19.87
C PRO A 291 3.21 -0.07 20.51
N LYS A 292 4.52 0.18 20.58
CA LYS A 292 5.10 1.36 21.24
C LYS A 292 5.00 2.62 20.38
N THR A 293 5.13 2.49 19.07
CA THR A 293 5.26 3.62 18.14
C THR A 293 4.07 3.74 17.20
N GLY A 294 3.29 2.66 17.03
CA GLY A 294 2.23 2.56 16.03
C GLY A 294 2.75 2.42 14.59
N LEU A 295 4.06 2.21 14.41
CA LEU A 295 4.68 2.07 13.10
C LEU A 295 4.35 0.71 12.48
N LEU A 296 4.19 0.71 11.16
CA LEU A 296 3.84 -0.48 10.41
C LEU A 296 5.09 -1.09 9.79
N LEU A 297 5.47 -2.29 10.20
CA LEU A 297 6.71 -2.95 9.79
C LEU A 297 6.43 -4.21 8.98
N LEU A 298 7.04 -4.34 7.81
CA LEU A 298 6.89 -5.50 6.93
C LEU A 298 7.81 -6.65 7.41
N PRO A 299 7.28 -7.81 7.80
CA PRO A 299 8.11 -8.96 8.15
C PRO A 299 8.85 -9.48 6.91
N VAL A 300 10.16 -9.64 7.04
CA VAL A 300 11.04 -10.20 5.99
C VAL A 300 11.94 -11.26 6.62
N THR A 301 12.17 -12.35 5.91
CA THR A 301 13.12 -13.38 6.30
C THR A 301 14.53 -12.96 5.87
N GLU A 302 15.49 -13.01 6.79
CA GLU A 302 16.89 -12.70 6.48
C GLU A 302 17.45 -13.75 5.52
N LYS A 303 17.72 -13.34 4.27
CA LYS A 303 18.44 -14.16 3.30
C LYS A 303 19.90 -14.17 3.76
N LEU A 304 20.37 -15.29 4.33
CA LEU A 304 21.78 -15.48 4.63
C LEU A 304 22.56 -15.28 3.33
N ALA A 305 23.47 -14.30 3.30
CA ALA A 305 24.37 -14.16 2.18
C ALA A 305 25.13 -15.49 2.03
N ASP A 306 25.21 -16.02 0.81
CA ASP A 306 25.91 -17.28 0.49
C ASP A 306 27.40 -17.29 0.94
N SER A 307 27.92 -16.15 1.37
CA SER A 307 29.25 -15.99 1.97
C SER A 307 29.39 -16.47 3.42
N GLU A 308 28.30 -16.86 4.11
CA GLU A 308 28.35 -17.33 5.51
C GLU A 308 28.05 -18.83 5.70
N LEU A 309 28.11 -19.62 4.61
CA LEU A 309 28.22 -21.08 4.73
C LEU A 309 29.68 -21.48 4.94
N ILE A 310 30.30 -21.04 6.04
CA ILE A 310 31.49 -21.69 6.56
C ILE A 310 31.01 -22.94 7.28
N PHE A 311 31.16 -24.09 6.64
CA PHE A 311 31.08 -25.38 7.34
C PHE A 311 32.24 -25.44 8.34
N ASP A 312 31.95 -25.20 9.62
CA ASP A 312 32.85 -25.58 10.71
C ASP A 312 32.83 -27.11 10.83
N GLY A 313 33.56 -27.75 9.92
CA GLY A 313 33.60 -29.20 9.72
C GLY A 313 35.02 -29.74 9.72
N LEU A 314 35.53 -30.02 10.92
CA LEU A 314 36.51 -31.06 11.23
C LEU A 314 38.00 -30.83 10.88
N SER A 315 38.66 -29.90 11.58
CA SER A 315 40.08 -30.07 11.92
C SER A 315 40.24 -30.94 13.17
N ASN A 316 39.83 -32.21 13.11
CA ASN A 316 40.32 -33.20 14.05
C ASN A 316 40.32 -34.58 13.38
N LYS A 317 41.51 -35.17 13.36
CA LYS A 317 41.76 -36.53 12.89
C LYS A 317 40.94 -37.50 13.73
N CYS A 318 39.81 -37.97 13.22
CA CYS A 318 39.12 -39.15 13.73
C CYS A 318 39.15 -40.23 12.65
N SER A 319 40.07 -41.18 12.80
CA SER A 319 40.02 -42.46 12.11
C SER A 319 38.81 -43.23 12.63
N PHE A 320 37.80 -43.46 11.79
CA PHE A 320 36.69 -44.36 12.11
C PHE A 320 37.01 -45.79 11.63
N PRO A 321 36.79 -46.83 12.44
CA PRO A 321 36.86 -48.21 11.99
C PRO A 321 35.65 -48.54 11.09
N PRO A 322 35.81 -49.46 10.13
CA PRO A 322 34.76 -49.80 9.17
C PRO A 322 33.75 -50.72 9.84
N ASN A 323 32.66 -50.16 10.37
CA ASN A 323 31.32 -50.76 10.45
C ASN A 323 30.44 -50.02 11.46
N VAL A 324 29.88 -48.87 11.07
CA VAL A 324 28.61 -48.36 11.63
C VAL A 324 27.84 -47.68 10.50
N LEU A 325 26.94 -48.42 9.84
CA LEU A 325 25.68 -47.86 9.32
C LEU A 325 24.90 -47.39 10.57
N ILE A 326 24.10 -46.33 10.65
CA ILE A 326 23.00 -45.81 9.82
C ILE A 326 22.73 -44.39 10.39
N PHE A 327 22.42 -43.30 9.68
CA PHE A 327 21.10 -42.87 9.19
C PHE A 327 21.20 -41.42 8.67
N SER A 328 20.40 -41.12 7.63
CA SER A 328 19.90 -39.78 7.26
C SER A 328 20.62 -38.93 6.19
N TRP A 329 21.12 -39.50 5.10
CA TRP A 329 21.44 -38.68 3.88
C TRP A 329 21.13 -39.40 2.57
N LYS A 330 19.94 -40.04 2.47
CA LYS A 330 19.48 -40.59 1.20
C LYS A 330 17.97 -40.51 1.04
N LEU A 331 17.44 -39.28 0.99
CA LEU A 331 16.21 -39.02 0.25
C LEU A 331 16.07 -37.53 -0.08
N ARG A 332 16.83 -37.07 -1.08
CA ARG A 332 16.48 -35.95 -2.00
C ARG A 332 17.72 -35.56 -2.81
N LEU A 333 18.06 -36.38 -3.81
CA LEU A 333 18.78 -35.99 -5.02
C LEU A 333 18.75 -37.20 -5.96
N GLN A 334 18.23 -36.99 -7.17
CA GLN A 334 17.62 -37.94 -8.12
C GLN A 334 16.14 -38.23 -7.76
N GLN A 335 15.15 -37.58 -8.33
CA GLN A 335 14.90 -37.41 -9.77
C GLN A 335 14.54 -35.96 -10.14
N ALA A 336 15.54 -35.23 -10.63
CA ALA A 336 15.39 -34.33 -11.75
C ALA A 336 16.26 -34.93 -12.86
N ILE A 337 15.63 -35.76 -13.70
CA ILE A 337 15.79 -36.03 -15.14
C ILE A 337 14.59 -36.91 -15.51
#